data_AF-A0A3B9IDJ5-F1
#
_entry.id   AF-A0A3B9IDJ5-F1
#
_cell.length_a   1.000
_cell.length_b   1.000
_cell.length_c   1.000
_cell.angle_alpha   90.00
_cell.angle_beta   90.00
_cell.angle_gamma   90.00
#
_symmetry.space_group_name_H-M   'P 1'
#
loop_
_entity.id
_entity.type
_entity.pdbx_description
1 polymer ?
#
loop_
_entity_poly.entity_id
_entity_poly.type
_entity_poly.pdbx_seq_one_letter_code
_entity_poly.pdbx_strand_id
1 'polypeptide(L)'
;MAGIDNITGRILQVAQGEVDKVLAAAEDQAKEILGKADLKAESIAKAAGARSEQQTKLYAARVKSSAESTRKKALLSAKQEIIDSVIDKAYNQLINQDAASYFEMMQKILAKTVRAEKGTIALPAADLARVPDSFKKAVSKIAEDKGGELKFAEKAANIDSGFVLSYGGIEENCSLRSIFAANRDQIQDTICKVLFS
;
A
#
# COMPACT_ATOMS: atom_id res chain seq x y z
N MET A 1 -103.29 -3.65 -28.10
CA MET A 1 -102.26 -4.45 -27.41
C MET A 1 -101.03 -4.67 -28.29
N ALA A 2 -101.18 -5.14 -29.54
CA ALA A 2 -100.05 -5.40 -30.47
C ALA A 2 -99.08 -4.23 -30.78
N GLY A 3 -99.47 -2.97 -30.57
CA GLY A 3 -98.58 -1.81 -30.78
C GLY A 3 -97.63 -1.52 -29.61
N ILE A 4 -98.05 -1.82 -28.38
CA ILE A 4 -97.25 -1.56 -27.17
C ILE A 4 -96.18 -2.65 -27.05
N ASP A 5 -96.55 -3.92 -27.23
CA ASP A 5 -95.63 -5.07 -27.16
C ASP A 5 -94.49 -4.97 -28.19
N ASN A 6 -94.76 -4.43 -29.39
CA ASN A 6 -93.73 -4.17 -30.40
C ASN A 6 -92.77 -3.05 -30.01
N ILE A 7 -93.25 -2.02 -29.30
CA ILE A 7 -92.40 -0.92 -28.81
C ILE A 7 -91.52 -1.41 -27.67
N THR A 8 -92.06 -2.19 -26.71
CA THR A 8 -91.28 -2.78 -25.62
C THR A 8 -90.25 -3.79 -26.13
N GLY A 9 -90.60 -4.63 -27.10
CA GLY A 9 -89.66 -5.56 -27.73
C GLY A 9 -88.51 -4.84 -28.43
N ARG A 10 -88.80 -3.72 -29.12
CA ARG A 10 -87.78 -2.91 -29.79
C ARG A 10 -86.89 -2.15 -28.80
N ILE A 11 -87.43 -1.68 -27.67
CA ILE A 11 -86.66 -1.06 -26.58
C ILE A 11 -85.70 -2.09 -25.96
N LEU A 12 -86.18 -3.30 -25.67
CA LEU A 12 -85.34 -4.38 -25.14
C LEU A 12 -84.23 -4.77 -26.12
N GLN A 13 -84.53 -4.86 -27.41
CA GLN A 13 -83.55 -5.21 -28.43
C GLN A 13 -82.47 -4.14 -28.60
N VAL A 14 -82.85 -2.85 -28.53
CA VAL A 14 -81.90 -1.74 -28.54
C VAL A 14 -81.04 -1.75 -27.26
N ALA A 15 -81.65 -1.95 -26.09
CA ALA A 15 -80.93 -2.04 -24.83
C ALA A 15 -79.95 -3.22 -24.80
N GLN A 16 -80.34 -4.39 -25.31
CA GLN A 16 -79.46 -5.56 -25.43
C GLN A 16 -78.28 -5.26 -26.35
N GLY A 17 -78.52 -4.62 -27.49
CA GLY A 17 -77.46 -4.22 -28.42
C GLY A 17 -76.51 -3.17 -27.85
N GLU A 18 -76.97 -2.30 -26.94
CA GLU A 18 -76.09 -1.38 -26.21
C GLU A 18 -75.27 -2.11 -25.14
N VAL A 19 -75.86 -3.05 -24.40
CA VAL A 19 -75.14 -3.90 -23.44
C VAL A 19 -74.03 -4.69 -24.13
N ASP A 20 -74.33 -5.33 -25.26
CA ASP A 20 -73.35 -6.10 -26.04
C ASP A 20 -72.19 -5.22 -26.53
N LYS A 21 -72.48 -3.99 -26.95
CA LYS A 21 -71.43 -3.02 -27.34
C LYS A 21 -70.56 -2.60 -26.16
N VAL A 22 -71.15 -2.37 -24.99
CA VAL A 22 -70.41 -2.00 -23.78
C VAL A 22 -69.52 -3.16 -23.31
N LEU A 23 -70.04 -4.40 -23.36
CA LEU A 23 -69.26 -5.60 -23.04
C LEU A 23 -68.11 -5.80 -24.01
N ALA A 24 -68.36 -5.69 -25.32
CA ALA A 24 -67.30 -5.80 -26.33
C ALA A 24 -66.22 -4.73 -26.14
N ALA A 25 -66.61 -3.48 -25.89
CA ALA A 25 -65.66 -2.40 -25.61
C ALA A 25 -64.86 -2.64 -24.32
N ALA A 26 -65.48 -3.16 -23.26
CA ALA A 26 -64.81 -3.50 -22.01
C ALA A 26 -63.83 -4.68 -22.18
N GLU A 27 -64.19 -5.70 -22.96
CA GLU A 27 -63.31 -6.83 -23.29
C GLU A 27 -62.09 -6.38 -24.11
N ASP A 28 -62.30 -5.51 -25.10
CA ASP A 28 -61.20 -4.98 -25.92
C ASP A 28 -60.26 -4.10 -25.08
N GLN A 29 -60.81 -3.26 -24.19
CA GLN A 29 -60.00 -2.48 -23.24
C GLN A 29 -59.23 -3.39 -22.28
N ALA A 30 -59.84 -4.46 -21.76
CA ALA A 30 -59.17 -5.41 -20.88
C ALA A 30 -58.00 -6.11 -21.59
N LYS A 31 -58.21 -6.55 -22.85
CA LYS A 31 -57.14 -7.13 -23.68
C LYS A 31 -56.02 -6.14 -23.93
N GLU A 32 -56.33 -4.87 -24.22
CA GLU A 32 -55.32 -3.85 -24.46
C GLU A 32 -54.49 -3.54 -23.20
N ILE A 33 -55.14 -3.48 -22.03
CA ILE A 33 -54.47 -3.27 -20.73
C ILE A 33 -53.55 -4.46 -20.42
N LEU A 34 -54.04 -5.69 -20.58
CA LEU A 34 -53.24 -6.90 -20.35
C LEU A 34 -52.05 -6.96 -21.31
N GLY A 35 -52.26 -6.73 -22.61
CA GLY A 35 -51.15 -6.71 -23.58
C GLY A 35 -50.10 -5.64 -23.27
N LYS A 36 -50.51 -4.44 -22.83
CA LYS A 36 -49.57 -3.40 -22.38
C LYS A 36 -48.85 -3.79 -21.09
N ALA A 37 -49.52 -4.48 -20.17
CA ALA A 37 -48.90 -4.97 -18.93
C ALA A 37 -47.87 -6.08 -19.21
N ASP A 38 -48.20 -7.02 -20.10
CA ASP A 38 -47.32 -8.12 -20.51
C ASP A 38 -46.06 -7.59 -21.19
N LEU A 39 -46.20 -6.65 -22.14
CA LEU A 39 -45.06 -6.01 -22.80
C LEU A 39 -44.16 -5.27 -21.81
N LYS A 40 -44.74 -4.59 -20.81
CA LYS A 40 -43.98 -3.94 -19.73
C LYS A 40 -43.27 -4.96 -18.85
N ALA A 41 -43.95 -6.05 -18.47
CA ALA A 41 -43.38 -7.11 -17.65
C ALA A 41 -42.19 -7.78 -18.37
N GLU A 42 -42.34 -8.10 -19.66
CA GLU A 42 -41.24 -8.64 -20.47
C GLU A 42 -40.06 -7.67 -20.58
N SER A 43 -40.32 -6.39 -20.80
CA SER A 43 -39.27 -5.36 -20.88
C SER A 43 -38.49 -5.25 -19.56
N ILE A 44 -39.20 -5.23 -18.42
CA ILE A 44 -38.60 -5.22 -17.09
C ILE A 44 -37.77 -6.48 -16.86
N ALA A 45 -38.30 -7.66 -17.23
CA ALA A 45 -37.60 -8.93 -17.07
C ALA A 45 -36.32 -8.98 -17.91
N LYS A 46 -36.38 -8.55 -19.18
CA LYS A 46 -35.20 -8.45 -20.07
C LYS A 46 -34.16 -7.46 -19.52
N ALA A 47 -34.59 -6.29 -19.07
CA ALA A 47 -33.70 -5.28 -18.50
C ALA A 47 -33.05 -5.79 -17.20
N ALA A 48 -33.80 -6.46 -16.34
CA ALA A 48 -33.30 -7.07 -15.12
C ALA A 48 -32.28 -8.18 -15.41
N GLY A 49 -32.55 -9.04 -16.39
CA GLY A 49 -31.64 -10.09 -16.85
C GLY A 49 -30.33 -9.51 -17.38
N ALA A 50 -30.39 -8.56 -18.30
CA ALA A 50 -29.21 -7.90 -18.86
C ALA A 50 -28.38 -7.18 -17.77
N ARG A 51 -29.05 -6.49 -16.85
CA ARG A 51 -28.39 -5.83 -15.71
C ARG A 51 -27.72 -6.83 -14.79
N SER A 52 -28.38 -7.95 -14.49
CA SER A 52 -27.84 -9.03 -13.66
C SER A 52 -26.59 -9.62 -14.31
N GLU A 53 -26.65 -9.99 -15.59
CA GLU A 53 -25.49 -10.53 -16.33
C GLU A 53 -24.30 -9.56 -16.34
N GLN A 54 -24.57 -8.28 -16.59
CA GLN A 54 -23.53 -7.24 -16.56
C GLN A 54 -22.92 -7.12 -15.17
N GLN A 55 -23.73 -7.10 -14.12
CA GLN A 55 -23.25 -7.05 -12.73
C GLN A 55 -22.42 -8.27 -12.36
N THR A 56 -22.84 -9.48 -12.76
CA THR A 56 -22.08 -10.72 -12.53
C THR A 56 -20.73 -10.68 -13.23
N LYS A 57 -20.66 -10.23 -14.49
CA LYS A 57 -19.39 -10.07 -15.23
C LYS A 57 -18.46 -9.08 -14.55
N LEU A 58 -18.98 -7.91 -14.15
CA LEU A 58 -18.20 -6.89 -13.44
C LEU A 58 -17.71 -7.38 -12.08
N TYR A 59 -18.56 -8.10 -11.35
CA TYR A 59 -18.20 -8.68 -10.06
C TYR A 59 -17.11 -9.73 -10.20
N ALA A 60 -17.24 -10.65 -11.16
CA ALA A 60 -16.21 -11.67 -11.43
C ALA A 60 -14.86 -11.03 -11.79
N ALA A 61 -14.85 -10.01 -12.65
CA ALA A 61 -13.65 -9.27 -13.00
C ALA A 61 -13.02 -8.58 -11.77
N ARG A 62 -13.85 -7.95 -10.93
CA ARG A 62 -13.40 -7.32 -9.67
C ARG A 62 -12.79 -8.34 -8.71
N VAL A 63 -13.42 -9.49 -8.51
CA VAL A 63 -12.91 -10.55 -7.63
C VAL A 63 -11.56 -11.06 -8.13
N LYS A 64 -11.44 -11.33 -9.44
CA LYS A 64 -10.16 -11.75 -10.04
C LYS A 64 -9.05 -10.71 -9.83
N SER A 65 -9.33 -9.44 -10.13
CA SER A 65 -8.36 -8.35 -9.95
C SER A 65 -7.96 -8.19 -8.48
N SER A 66 -8.91 -8.33 -7.56
CA SER A 66 -8.65 -8.26 -6.12
C SER A 66 -7.75 -9.41 -5.67
N ALA A 67 -8.07 -10.65 -6.08
CA ALA A 67 -7.29 -11.83 -5.75
C ALA A 67 -5.85 -11.74 -6.27
N GLU A 68 -5.66 -11.30 -7.53
CA GLU A 68 -4.33 -11.09 -8.10
C GLU A 68 -3.53 -10.01 -7.36
N SER A 69 -4.18 -8.92 -6.96
CA SER A 69 -3.56 -7.84 -6.19
C SER A 69 -3.13 -8.32 -4.80
N THR A 70 -3.99 -9.08 -4.12
CA THR A 70 -3.68 -9.69 -2.82
C THR A 70 -2.51 -10.67 -2.93
N ARG A 71 -2.48 -11.53 -3.96
CA ARG A 71 -1.36 -12.44 -4.21
C ARG A 71 -0.05 -11.68 -4.43
N LYS A 72 -0.06 -10.64 -5.27
CA LYS A 72 1.14 -9.83 -5.53
C LYS A 72 1.64 -9.13 -4.26
N LYS A 73 0.74 -8.54 -3.47
CA LYS A 73 1.08 -7.92 -2.18
C LYS A 73 1.68 -8.92 -1.20
N ALA A 74 1.08 -10.10 -1.05
CA ALA A 74 1.59 -11.14 -0.18
C ALA A 74 3.00 -11.59 -0.58
N LEU A 75 3.24 -11.79 -1.88
CA LEU A 75 4.56 -12.16 -2.39
C LEU A 75 5.60 -11.06 -2.14
N LEU A 76 5.24 -9.79 -2.37
CA LEU A 76 6.11 -8.64 -2.13
C LEU A 76 6.45 -8.49 -0.64
N SER A 77 5.46 -8.66 0.24
CA SER A 77 5.65 -8.64 1.70
C SER A 77 6.65 -9.72 2.13
N ALA A 78 6.44 -10.96 1.69
CA ALA A 78 7.34 -12.06 2.01
C ALA A 78 8.79 -11.80 1.51
N LYS A 79 8.94 -11.20 0.33
CA LYS A 79 10.27 -10.80 -0.17
C LYS A 79 10.90 -9.70 0.69
N GLN A 80 10.13 -8.69 1.10
CA GLN A 80 10.62 -7.62 1.97
C GLN A 80 11.05 -8.17 3.34
N GLU A 81 10.26 -9.06 3.95
CA GLU A 81 10.61 -9.70 5.23
C GLU A 81 11.94 -10.45 5.16
N ILE A 82 12.21 -11.16 4.05
CA ILE A 82 13.50 -11.83 3.83
C ILE A 82 14.62 -10.80 3.73
N ILE A 83 14.43 -9.73 2.96
CA ILE A 83 15.43 -8.67 2.78
C ILE A 83 15.74 -8.01 4.13
N ASP A 84 14.71 -7.65 4.90
CA ASP A 84 14.87 -7.05 6.23
C ASP A 84 15.64 -8.00 7.16
N SER A 85 15.29 -9.29 7.18
CA SER A 85 16.01 -10.29 7.98
C SER A 85 17.49 -10.40 7.59
N VAL A 86 17.81 -10.33 6.30
CA VAL A 86 19.21 -10.38 5.83
C VAL A 86 19.98 -9.14 6.25
N ILE A 87 19.36 -7.95 6.15
CA ILE A 87 19.96 -6.69 6.56
C ILE A 87 20.20 -6.67 8.07
N ASP A 88 19.24 -7.12 8.86
CA ASP A 88 19.37 -7.22 10.31
C ASP A 88 20.46 -8.21 10.71
N LYS A 89 20.58 -9.36 10.02
CA LYS A 89 21.67 -10.31 10.23
C LYS A 89 23.02 -9.70 9.90
N ALA A 90 23.13 -8.96 8.78
CA ALA A 90 24.36 -8.28 8.41
C ALA A 90 24.76 -7.21 9.44
N TYR A 91 23.79 -6.39 9.90
CA TYR A 91 24.00 -5.42 10.97
C TYR A 91 24.48 -6.09 12.26
N ASN A 92 23.79 -7.15 12.70
CA ASN A 92 24.15 -7.90 13.90
C ASN A 92 25.53 -8.55 13.78
N GLN A 93 25.92 -9.01 12.60
CA GLN A 93 27.24 -9.56 12.37
C GLN A 93 28.32 -8.48 12.50
N LEU A 94 28.09 -7.27 11.99
CA LEU A 94 29.03 -6.16 12.08
C LEU A 94 29.25 -5.66 13.51
N ILE A 95 28.18 -5.53 14.31
CA ILE A 95 28.32 -5.04 15.70
C ILE A 95 29.00 -6.06 16.63
N ASN A 96 28.86 -7.35 16.32
CA ASN A 96 29.42 -8.47 17.09
C ASN A 96 30.80 -8.93 16.59
N GLN A 97 31.42 -8.21 15.64
CA GLN A 97 32.81 -8.49 15.27
C GLN A 97 33.76 -8.22 16.44
N ASP A 98 34.97 -8.75 16.34
CA ASP A 98 36.04 -8.40 17.26
C ASP A 98 36.32 -6.89 17.23
N ALA A 99 36.83 -6.35 18.34
CA ALA A 99 37.04 -4.92 18.48
C ALA A 99 38.00 -4.36 17.42
N ALA A 100 39.02 -5.11 16.98
CA ALA A 100 39.98 -4.62 16.00
C ALA A 100 39.32 -4.39 14.64
N SER A 101 38.59 -5.40 14.13
CA SER A 101 37.86 -5.31 12.86
C SER A 101 36.79 -4.23 12.88
N TYR A 102 36.01 -4.14 13.97
CA TYR A 102 34.97 -3.13 14.15
C TYR A 102 35.53 -1.70 14.09
N PHE A 103 36.59 -1.43 14.84
CA PHE A 103 37.19 -0.09 14.88
C PHE A 103 37.97 0.26 13.61
N GLU A 104 38.52 -0.71 12.88
CA GLU A 104 39.10 -0.47 11.55
C GLU A 104 38.02 -0.02 10.54
N MET A 105 36.85 -0.65 10.56
CA MET A 105 35.70 -0.22 9.78
C MET A 105 35.26 1.20 10.17
N MET A 106 35.16 1.49 11.47
CA MET A 106 34.82 2.83 11.97
C MET A 106 35.81 3.90 11.48
N GLN A 107 37.11 3.60 11.43
CA GLN A 107 38.12 4.52 10.88
C GLN A 107 37.86 4.82 9.40
N LYS A 108 37.53 3.80 8.60
CA LYS A 108 37.21 3.98 7.17
C LYS A 108 35.95 4.83 6.96
N ILE A 109 34.95 4.65 7.82
CA ILE A 109 33.74 5.48 7.81
C ILE A 109 34.11 6.92 8.19
N LEU A 110 34.81 7.11 9.31
CA LEU A 110 35.26 8.42 9.78
C LEU A 110 36.08 9.18 8.73
N ALA A 111 36.99 8.51 8.03
CA ALA A 111 37.77 9.12 6.95
C ALA A 111 36.88 9.67 5.81
N LYS A 112 35.70 9.11 5.59
CA LYS A 112 34.74 9.61 4.60
C LYS A 112 33.89 10.77 5.14
N THR A 113 33.49 10.72 6.41
CA THR A 113 32.59 11.72 7.02
C THR A 113 33.27 12.92 7.68
N VAL A 114 34.54 12.83 8.06
CA VAL A 114 35.26 13.94 8.71
C VAL A 114 35.39 15.17 7.79
N ARG A 115 35.27 16.36 8.39
CA ARG A 115 35.37 17.66 7.74
C ARG A 115 36.64 18.40 8.14
N ALA A 116 37.06 19.36 7.34
CA ALA A 116 38.23 20.23 7.59
C ALA A 116 37.93 21.32 8.63
N GLU A 117 37.33 20.94 9.76
CA GLU A 117 36.88 21.85 10.81
C GLU A 117 37.21 21.29 12.20
N LYS A 118 37.12 22.15 13.23
CA LYS A 118 37.28 21.73 14.62
C LYS A 118 35.95 21.20 15.15
N GLY A 119 35.95 19.99 15.67
CA GLY A 119 34.74 19.34 16.17
C GLY A 119 35.01 18.34 17.29
N THR A 120 33.93 17.69 17.73
CA THR A 120 33.98 16.61 18.70
C THR A 120 33.40 15.32 18.12
N ILE A 121 33.96 14.19 18.54
CA ILE A 121 33.46 12.84 18.26
C ILE A 121 32.92 12.23 19.54
N ALA A 122 31.65 11.84 19.54
CA ALA A 122 31.00 11.16 20.64
C ALA A 122 30.75 9.69 20.26
N LEU A 123 31.22 8.78 21.11
CA LEU A 123 31.00 7.34 20.99
C LEU A 123 29.93 6.90 22.00
N PRO A 124 29.22 5.79 21.75
CA PRO A 124 28.33 5.21 22.73
C PRO A 124 29.10 4.61 23.90
N ALA A 125 28.44 4.48 25.05
CA ALA A 125 29.06 3.99 26.29
C ALA A 125 29.68 2.60 26.12
N ALA A 126 29.04 1.72 25.34
CA ALA A 126 29.56 0.39 25.02
C ALA A 126 30.90 0.46 24.25
N ASP A 127 31.02 1.39 23.29
CA ASP A 127 32.21 1.54 22.45
C ASP A 127 33.34 2.23 23.19
N LEU A 128 33.02 3.18 24.09
CA LEU A 128 34.00 3.83 24.96
C LEU A 128 34.74 2.84 25.86
N ALA A 129 34.08 1.76 26.30
CA ALA A 129 34.70 0.73 27.13
C ALA A 129 35.66 -0.20 26.36
N ARG A 130 35.45 -0.36 25.03
CA ARG A 130 36.23 -1.26 24.16
C ARG A 130 37.17 -0.55 23.19
N VAL A 131 37.23 0.79 23.24
CA VAL A 131 38.02 1.58 22.28
C VAL A 131 39.53 1.34 22.46
N PRO A 132 40.23 0.84 21.44
CA PRO A 132 41.67 0.68 21.51
C PRO A 132 42.37 2.03 21.33
N ASP A 133 43.53 2.23 21.97
CA ASP A 133 44.31 3.46 21.82
C ASP A 133 44.79 3.70 20.38
N SER A 134 44.90 2.64 19.58
CA SER A 134 45.15 2.73 18.14
C SER A 134 44.05 3.50 17.41
N PHE A 135 42.79 3.34 17.81
CA PHE A 135 41.66 4.07 17.23
C PHE A 135 41.75 5.56 17.56
N LYS A 136 42.03 5.92 18.83
CA LYS A 136 42.19 7.33 19.22
C LYS A 136 43.27 8.05 18.41
N LYS A 137 44.43 7.39 18.22
CA LYS A 137 45.51 7.93 17.39
C LYS A 137 45.10 8.05 15.92
N ALA A 138 44.36 7.07 15.39
CA ALA A 138 43.85 7.12 14.02
C ALA A 138 42.84 8.26 13.81
N VAL A 139 41.95 8.52 14.77
CA VAL A 139 40.99 9.63 14.71
C VAL A 139 41.71 10.98 14.61
N SER A 140 42.69 11.23 15.48
CA SER A 140 43.47 12.47 15.45
C SER A 140 44.20 12.64 14.11
N LYS A 141 44.84 11.57 13.62
CA LYS A 141 45.54 11.60 12.33
C LYS A 141 44.60 11.87 11.14
N ILE A 142 43.45 11.21 11.10
CA ILE A 142 42.43 11.39 10.05
C ILE A 142 41.89 12.83 10.04
N ALA A 143 41.72 13.45 11.22
CA ALA A 143 41.31 14.85 11.33
C ALA A 143 42.40 15.79 10.80
N GLU A 144 43.65 15.59 11.23
CA GLU A 144 44.81 16.37 10.79
C GLU A 144 45.05 16.27 9.28
N ASP A 145 44.98 15.06 8.72
CA ASP A 145 45.15 14.80 7.28
C ASP A 145 44.10 15.55 6.43
N LYS A 146 42.90 15.80 6.98
CA LYS A 146 41.85 16.61 6.35
C LYS A 146 41.91 18.10 6.71
N GLY A 147 42.86 18.54 7.53
CA GLY A 147 43.01 19.93 7.98
C GLY A 147 42.02 20.35 9.08
N GLY A 148 41.41 19.39 9.79
CA GLY A 148 40.50 19.61 10.92
C GLY A 148 41.11 19.18 12.26
N GLU A 149 40.33 19.32 13.34
CA GLU A 149 40.72 18.86 14.69
C GLU A 149 39.52 18.15 15.31
N LEU A 150 39.66 16.87 15.69
CA LEU A 150 38.61 16.11 16.37
C LEU A 150 39.02 15.79 17.81
N LYS A 151 38.19 16.21 18.78
CA LYS A 151 38.33 15.85 20.20
C LYS A 151 37.26 14.86 20.61
N PHE A 152 37.61 13.90 21.47
CA PHE A 152 36.60 13.01 22.02
C PHE A 152 35.69 13.79 22.99
N ALA A 153 34.37 13.63 22.85
CA ALA A 153 33.40 14.23 23.76
C ALA A 153 33.47 13.54 25.14
N GLU A 154 33.30 14.31 26.21
CA GLU A 154 33.28 13.77 27.58
C GLU A 154 32.00 12.96 27.88
N LYS A 155 30.91 13.28 27.17
CA LYS A 155 29.63 12.58 27.30
C LYS A 155 29.48 11.53 26.20
N ALA A 156 29.04 10.34 26.60
CA ALA A 156 28.66 9.30 25.65
C ALA A 156 27.47 9.73 24.80
N ALA A 157 27.48 9.37 23.52
CA ALA A 157 26.34 9.56 22.63
C ALA A 157 25.21 8.57 22.96
N ASN A 158 23.96 9.01 22.86
CA ASN A 158 22.77 8.16 23.02
C ASN A 158 22.48 7.38 21.73
N ILE A 159 23.40 6.50 21.34
CA ILE A 159 23.30 5.62 20.16
C ILE A 159 23.70 4.19 20.53
N ASP A 160 23.27 3.20 19.76
CA ASP A 160 23.65 1.79 20.00
C ASP A 160 25.08 1.48 19.52
N SER A 161 25.46 1.99 18.34
CA SER A 161 26.74 1.69 17.68
C SER A 161 27.11 2.78 16.68
N GLY A 162 28.42 2.97 16.45
CA GLY A 162 28.97 4.01 15.58
C GLY A 162 29.41 5.26 16.35
N PHE A 163 29.30 6.43 15.75
CA PHE A 163 29.71 7.70 16.37
C PHE A 163 28.85 8.87 15.93
N VAL A 164 28.89 9.96 16.68
CA VAL A 164 28.30 11.26 16.32
C VAL A 164 29.42 12.29 16.20
N LEU A 165 29.40 13.08 15.13
CA LEU A 165 30.31 14.21 14.96
C LEU A 165 29.57 15.51 15.27
N SER A 166 30.19 16.42 16.01
CA SER A 166 29.63 17.75 16.28
C SER A 166 30.60 18.84 15.83
N TYR A 167 30.13 19.75 14.98
CA TYR A 167 30.89 20.89 14.47
C TYR A 167 30.05 22.17 14.64
N GLY A 168 30.52 23.12 15.45
CA GLY A 168 29.92 24.46 15.53
C GLY A 168 28.40 24.52 15.80
N GLY A 169 27.83 23.51 16.46
CA GLY A 169 26.38 23.40 16.72
C GLY A 169 25.60 22.51 15.76
N ILE A 170 26.26 21.90 14.77
CA ILE A 170 25.69 20.89 13.87
C ILE A 170 26.14 19.52 14.33
N GLU A 171 25.19 18.61 14.55
CA GLU A 171 25.46 17.20 14.86
C GLU A 171 25.18 16.32 13.64
N GLU A 172 26.16 15.49 13.28
CA GLU A 172 26.06 14.52 12.21
C GLU A 172 26.05 13.10 12.79
N ASN A 173 24.91 12.43 12.67
CA ASN A 173 24.73 11.08 13.17
C ASN A 173 25.34 10.05 12.21
N CYS A 174 26.51 9.54 12.59
CA CYS A 174 27.22 8.47 11.87
C CYS A 174 27.03 7.10 12.56
N SER A 175 25.87 6.87 13.19
CA SER A 175 25.54 5.56 13.72
C SER A 175 25.47 4.52 12.60
N LEU A 176 25.83 3.27 12.89
CA LEU A 176 25.74 2.21 11.89
C LEU A 176 24.30 2.05 11.37
N ARG A 177 23.29 2.21 12.23
CA ARG A 177 21.88 2.20 11.82
C ARG A 177 21.58 3.33 10.83
N SER A 178 22.06 4.55 11.07
CA SER A 178 21.88 5.69 10.16
C SER A 178 22.55 5.45 8.81
N ILE A 179 23.75 4.86 8.80
CA ILE A 179 24.48 4.53 7.57
C ILE A 179 23.73 3.45 6.77
N PHE A 180 23.23 2.41 7.45
CA PHE A 180 22.42 1.37 6.81
C PHE A 180 21.12 1.93 6.25
N ALA A 181 20.44 2.80 6.99
CA ALA A 181 19.22 3.47 6.53
C ALA A 181 19.49 4.36 5.31
N ALA A 182 20.58 5.14 5.32
CA ALA A 182 20.96 6.00 4.19
C ALA A 182 21.29 5.21 2.92
N ASN A 183 21.81 3.98 3.05
CA ASN A 183 22.14 3.11 1.93
C ASN A 183 21.12 1.99 1.69
N ARG A 184 19.94 2.07 2.32
CA ARG A 184 18.95 0.97 2.36
C ARG A 184 18.51 0.53 0.97
N ASP A 185 18.32 1.46 0.06
CA ASP A 185 17.91 1.19 -1.33
C ASP A 185 19.00 0.45 -2.13
N GLN A 186 20.26 0.86 -1.98
CA GLN A 186 21.39 0.21 -2.65
C GLN A 186 21.63 -1.21 -2.12
N ILE A 187 21.53 -1.36 -0.80
CA ILE A 187 21.64 -2.67 -0.14
C ILE A 187 20.48 -3.57 -0.61
N GLN A 188 19.26 -3.05 -0.66
CA GLN A 188 18.09 -3.78 -1.15
C GLN A 188 18.27 -4.26 -2.57
N ASP A 189 18.69 -3.37 -3.48
CA ASP A 189 18.86 -3.70 -4.89
C ASP A 189 19.89 -4.83 -5.06
N THR A 190 20.98 -4.77 -4.29
CA THR A 190 22.00 -5.83 -4.27
C THR A 190 21.42 -7.16 -3.77
N ILE A 191 20.68 -7.16 -2.66
CA ILE A 191 20.05 -8.38 -2.12
C ILE A 191 19.03 -8.95 -3.10
N CYS A 192 18.19 -8.10 -3.69
CA CYS A 192 17.21 -8.50 -4.69
C CYS A 192 17.85 -9.20 -5.89
N LYS A 193 18.95 -8.66 -6.41
CA LYS A 193 19.72 -9.25 -7.53
C LYS A 193 20.34 -10.60 -7.18
N VAL A 194 20.65 -10.85 -5.92
CA VAL A 194 21.28 -12.12 -5.50
C VAL A 194 20.23 -13.18 -5.15
N LEU A 195 19.15 -12.79 -4.45
CA LEU A 195 18.18 -13.74 -3.91
C LEU A 195 16.96 -14.00 -4.79
N PHE A 196 16.58 -13.03 -5.63
CA PHE A 196 15.31 -13.06 -6.37
C PHE A 196 15.45 -12.82 -7.87
N SER A 197 16.68 -12.77 -8.40
CA SER A 197 16.94 -12.79 -9.85
C SER A 197 16.67 -14.15 -10.47
#